data_AF-A0A355B170-F1
#
_entry.id   AF-A0A355B170-F1
#
_cell.length_a   1.000
_cell.length_b   1.000
_cell.length_c   1.000
_cell.angle_alpha   90.00
_cell.angle_beta   90.00
_cell.angle_gamma   90.00
#
_symmetry.space_group_name_H-M   'P 1'
#
loop_
_entity.id
_entity.type
_entity.pdbx_description
1 polymer ?
#
loop_
_entity_poly.entity_id
_entity_poly.type
_entity_poly.pdbx_seq_one_letter_code
_entity_poly.pdbx_strand_id
1 'polypeptide(L)'
;MGQRVHADVLQVRATRTAPGVFRFDVTISSPDTGWKEYANAFRVKTLDNQVLGTRILYHPHVNEQPFTRSLTGVKIPPEVRQVVVDAR
;
A
#
# COMPACT_ATOMS: atom_id res chain seq x y z
N MET A 1 14.74 -20.82 -1.13
CA MET A 1 13.93 -19.63 -0.79
C MET A 1 13.49 -19.01 -2.10
N GLY A 2 12.19 -19.06 -2.41
CA GLY A 2 11.66 -18.65 -3.72
C GLY A 2 11.71 -17.13 -3.88
N GLN A 3 12.12 -16.67 -5.06
CA GLN A 3 12.14 -15.25 -5.42
C GLN A 3 10.70 -14.72 -5.42
N ARG A 4 10.44 -13.59 -4.76
CA ARG A 4 9.13 -12.94 -4.81
C ARG A 4 8.89 -12.44 -6.24
N VAL A 5 7.79 -12.90 -6.84
CA VAL A 5 7.43 -12.61 -8.25
C VAL A 5 6.52 -11.39 -8.38
N HIS A 6 6.03 -10.83 -7.27
CA HIS A 6 5.12 -9.69 -7.24
C HIS A 6 5.44 -8.75 -6.07
N ALA A 7 4.93 -7.52 -6.16
CA ALA A 7 4.98 -6.57 -5.06
C ALA A 7 4.28 -7.15 -3.81
N ASP A 8 4.95 -7.05 -2.67
CA ASP A 8 4.48 -7.57 -1.39
C ASP A 8 4.49 -6.46 -0.33
N VAL A 9 3.50 -6.51 0.55
CA VAL A 9 3.35 -5.58 1.67
C VAL A 9 4.01 -6.21 2.90
N LEU A 10 5.14 -5.66 3.30
CA LEU A 10 5.91 -6.15 4.44
C LEU A 10 5.41 -5.62 5.78
N GLN A 11 4.95 -4.37 5.80
CA GLN A 11 4.51 -3.71 7.02
C GLN A 11 3.46 -2.66 6.70
N VAL A 12 2.48 -2.52 7.59
CA VAL A 12 1.49 -1.45 7.55
C VAL A 12 1.44 -0.79 8.92
N ARG A 13 1.60 0.53 8.96
CA ARG A 13 1.27 1.35 10.13
C ARG A 13 0.06 2.21 9.79
N ALA A 14 -1.02 2.03 10.55
CA ALA A 14 -2.20 2.87 10.48
C ALA A 14 -2.18 3.88 11.63
N THR A 15 -2.43 5.15 11.33
CA THR A 15 -2.54 6.21 12.32
C THR A 15 -3.83 6.99 12.08
N ARG A 16 -4.70 7.05 13.08
CA ARG A 16 -5.92 7.87 13.03
C ARG A 16 -5.52 9.33 13.14
N THR A 17 -5.93 10.16 12.17
CA THR A 17 -5.61 11.60 12.13
C THR A 17 -6.81 12.49 12.46
N ALA A 18 -8.03 11.96 12.33
CA ALA A 18 -9.30 12.60 12.71
C ALA A 18 -10.38 11.51 12.89
N PRO A 19 -11.59 11.84 13.39
CA PRO A 19 -12.68 10.86 13.47
C PRO A 19 -12.97 10.20 12.11
N GLY A 20 -12.74 8.89 12.01
CA GLY A 20 -12.94 8.11 10.78
C GLY A 20 -11.90 8.35 9.68
N VAL A 21 -10.83 9.12 9.94
CA VAL A 21 -9.81 9.45 8.95
C VAL A 21 -8.44 8.92 9.37
N PHE A 22 -7.75 8.28 8.44
CA PHE A 22 -6.50 7.58 8.69
C PHE A 22 -5.41 7.96 7.70
N ARG A 23 -4.18 7.86 8.20
CA ARG A 23 -2.95 7.76 7.42
C ARG A 23 -2.46 6.30 7.47
N PHE A 24 -1.98 5.82 6.34
CA PHE A 24 -1.31 4.53 6.21
C PHE A 24 0.12 4.77 5.73
N ASP A 25 1.10 4.27 6.49
CA ASP A 25 2.49 4.16 6.07
C ASP A 25 2.76 2.68 5.76
N VAL A 26 3.04 2.39 4.49
CA VAL A 26 3.10 1.03 3.95
C VAL A 26 4.51 0.76 3.44
N THR A 27 5.15 -0.29 3.98
CA THR A 27 6.45 -0.77 3.53
C THR A 27 6.25 -1.88 2.50
N ILE A 28 6.81 -1.68 1.32
CA ILE A 28 6.64 -2.55 0.15
C ILE A 28 8.01 -3.11 -0.25
N SER A 29 8.01 -4.37 -0.68
CA SER A 29 9.13 -4.99 -1.36
C SER A 29 8.63 -5.57 -2.69
N SER A 30 9.28 -5.20 -3.79
CA SER A 30 8.87 -5.60 -5.12
C SER A 30 10.09 -5.98 -5.97
N PRO A 31 9.98 -6.96 -6.88
CA PRO A 31 11.05 -7.33 -7.81
C PRO A 31 11.20 -6.32 -8.96
N ASP A 32 11.28 -5.03 -8.63
CA ASP A 32 11.36 -3.96 -9.63
C ASP A 32 12.59 -4.14 -10.52
N THR A 33 12.39 -4.15 -11.85
CA THR A 33 13.48 -4.19 -12.85
C THR A 33 13.61 -2.88 -13.62
N GLY A 34 12.87 -1.84 -13.21
CA GLY A 34 12.84 -0.53 -13.86
C GLY A 34 11.46 -0.19 -14.41
N TRP A 35 11.38 0.73 -15.38
CA TRP A 35 10.12 1.27 -15.90
C TRP A 35 9.18 0.23 -16.53
N LYS A 36 9.70 -0.92 -16.93
CA LYS A 36 8.91 -2.02 -17.50
C LYS A 36 8.14 -2.79 -16.44
N GLU A 37 8.73 -2.94 -15.25
CA GLU A 37 8.18 -3.77 -14.17
C GLU A 37 8.60 -3.16 -12.83
N TYR A 38 7.63 -2.56 -12.16
CA TYR A 38 7.79 -2.02 -10.82
C TYR A 38 6.43 -1.94 -10.13
N ALA A 39 6.42 -1.90 -8.79
CA ALA A 39 5.20 -1.63 -8.03
C ALA A 39 4.67 -0.23 -8.35
N ASN A 40 3.52 -0.13 -9.00
CA ASN A 40 2.93 1.13 -9.44
C ASN A 40 1.91 1.71 -8.46
N ALA A 41 1.44 0.93 -7.49
CA ALA A 41 0.51 1.42 -6.49
C ALA A 41 0.43 0.53 -5.24
N PHE A 42 -0.09 1.10 -4.16
CA PHE A 42 -0.75 0.33 -3.12
C PHE A 42 -2.14 0.87 -2.83
N ARG A 43 -3.01 0.01 -2.32
CA ARG A 43 -4.41 0.35 -2.04
C ARG A 43 -4.78 -0.04 -0.64
N VAL A 44 -5.68 0.74 -0.04
CA VAL A 44 -6.41 0.38 1.17
C VAL A 44 -7.83 0.02 0.74
N LYS A 45 -8.27 -1.19 1.07
CA LYS A 45 -9.58 -1.71 0.66
C LYS A 45 -10.29 -2.42 1.81
N THR A 46 -11.60 -2.56 1.70
CA THR A 46 -12.41 -3.39 2.60
C THR A 46 -12.21 -4.89 2.29
N LEU A 47 -12.77 -5.76 3.13
CA LEU A 47 -12.73 -7.22 2.93
C LEU A 47 -13.48 -7.69 1.67
N ASP A 48 -14.50 -6.95 1.25
CA ASP A 48 -15.27 -7.14 0.01
C ASP A 48 -14.63 -6.47 -1.22
N ASN A 49 -13.36 -6.04 -1.10
CA ASN A 49 -12.55 -5.40 -2.15
C ASN A 49 -13.01 -4.01 -2.60
N GLN A 50 -13.85 -3.30 -1.83
CA GLN A 50 -14.11 -1.88 -2.08
C GLN A 50 -12.86 -1.05 -1.75
N VAL A 51 -12.36 -0.29 -2.73
CA VAL A 51 -11.18 0.57 -2.53
C VAL A 51 -11.57 1.84 -1.78
N LEU A 52 -10.93 2.07 -0.64
CA LEU A 52 -11.10 3.27 0.20
C LEU A 52 -10.06 4.35 -0.14
N GLY A 53 -8.93 3.96 -0.72
CA GLY A 53 -7.90 4.87 -1.18
C GLY A 53 -6.79 4.16 -1.95
N THR A 54 -6.14 4.89 -2.84
CA THR A 54 -5.02 4.39 -3.65
C THR A 54 -3.86 5.38 -3.58
N ARG A 55 -2.65 4.87 -3.35
CA ARG A 55 -1.42 5.63 -3.55
C ARG A 55 -0.74 5.15 -4.83
N ILE A 56 -0.61 6.05 -5.80
CA ILE A 56 0.17 5.82 -7.01
C ILE A 56 1.66 6.03 -6.72
N LEU A 57 2.49 5.15 -7.28
CA LEU A 57 3.94 5.16 -7.27
C LEU A 57 4.38 5.45 -8.71
N TYR A 58 4.98 6.60 -8.95
CA TYR A 58 5.22 7.12 -10.29
C TYR A 58 6.59 6.72 -10.88
N HIS A 59 7.43 6.03 -10.11
CA HIS A 59 8.75 5.65 -10.55
C HIS A 59 9.17 4.29 -9.96
N PRO A 60 10.09 3.56 -10.61
CA PRO A 60 10.68 2.35 -10.04
C PRO A 60 11.48 2.64 -8.77
N HIS A 61 11.56 1.65 -7.89
CA HIS A 61 12.29 1.73 -6.62
C HIS A 61 13.42 0.68 -6.54
N VAL A 62 14.02 0.30 -7.68
CA VAL A 62 15.03 -0.78 -7.80
C VAL A 62 16.12 -0.70 -6.71
N ASN A 63 16.60 0.51 -6.40
CA ASN A 63 17.70 0.75 -5.45
C ASN A 63 17.24 1.14 -4.04
N GLU A 64 15.93 1.10 -3.75
CA GLU A 64 15.34 1.56 -2.48
C GLU A 64 14.61 0.42 -1.73
N GLN A 65 14.70 -0.83 -2.21
CA GLN A 65 13.93 -1.94 -1.65
C GLN A 65 14.47 -2.40 -0.28
N PRO A 66 13.61 -2.63 0.73
CA PRO A 66 12.20 -2.26 0.77
C PRO A 66 12.01 -0.75 1.03
N PHE A 67 11.01 -0.15 0.39
CA PHE A 67 10.70 1.27 0.54
C PHE A 67 9.38 1.47 1.27
N THR A 68 9.20 2.64 1.89
CA THR A 68 7.95 3.00 2.59
C THR A 68 7.31 4.23 1.94
N ARG A 69 6.00 4.17 1.68
CA ARG A 69 5.21 5.31 1.18
C ARG A 69 3.91 5.46 1.94
N SER A 70 3.38 6.68 1.92
CA SER A 70 2.24 7.06 2.74
C SER A 70 1.02 7.44 1.91
N LEU A 71 -0.15 7.06 2.42
CA LEU A 71 -1.46 7.49 1.95
C LEU A 71 -2.19 8.18 3.11
N THR A 72 -2.59 9.42 2.92
CA THR A 72 -3.27 10.23 3.94
C THR A 72 -4.72 10.48 3.54
N GLY A 73 -5.55 10.86 4.52
CA GLY A 73 -6.95 11.24 4.25
C GLY A 73 -7.86 10.06 3.91
N VAL A 74 -7.47 8.83 4.22
CA VAL A 74 -8.30 7.65 3.98
C VAL A 74 -9.48 7.67 4.94
N LYS A 75 -10.68 7.80 4.39
CA LYS A 75 -11.93 7.76 5.17
C LYS A 75 -12.37 6.31 5.33
N ILE A 76 -12.54 5.88 6.58
CA ILE A 76 -13.01 4.55 6.93
C ILE A 76 -14.37 4.72 7.63
N PRO A 77 -15.47 4.26 7.00
CA PRO A 77 -16.79 4.29 7.59
C PRO A 77 -16.85 3.50 8.92
N PRO A 78 -17.71 3.88 9.89
CA PRO A 78 -17.77 3.24 11.20
C PRO A 78 -18.14 1.75 11.16
N GLU A 79 -18.82 1.29 10.11
CA GLU A 79 -19.15 -0.11 9.85
C GLU A 79 -17.93 -0.94 9.42
N VAL A 80 -16.88 -0.31 8.87
CA VAL A 80 -15.67 -0.99 8.41
C VAL A 80 -14.70 -1.17 9.59
N ARG A 81 -14.64 -2.39 10.10
CA ARG A 81 -13.75 -2.75 11.23
C ARG A 81 -12.36 -3.23 10.80
N GLN A 82 -12.23 -3.69 9.57
CA GLN A 82 -10.99 -4.23 9.03
C GLN A 82 -10.79 -3.76 7.60
N VAL A 83 -9.53 -3.54 7.24
CA VAL A 83 -9.09 -3.21 5.90
C VAL A 83 -7.95 -4.13 5.49
N VAL A 84 -7.80 -4.32 4.19
CA VAL A 84 -6.68 -5.01 3.56
C VAL A 84 -5.84 -3.98 2.84
N VAL A 85 -4.52 -4.13 2.92
CA VAL A 85 -3.57 -3.34 2.12
C VAL A 85 -2.91 -4.28 1.12
N ASP A 86 -2.95 -3.94 -0.16
CA ASP A 86 -2.23 -4.65 -1.21
C ASP A 86 -1.33 -3.71 -2.00
N ALA A 87 -0.27 -4.26 -2.59
CA ALA A 87 0.61 -3.59 -3.53
C ALA A 87 0.51 -4.29 -4.89
N ARG A 88 0.75 -3.56 -5.98
CA ARG A 88 0.76 -4.07 -7.35
C ARG A 88 1.75 -3.31 -8.22
#